data_AF-A0A383D925-F1
#
_entry.id   AF-A0A383D925-F1
#
_cell.length_a   1.000
_cell.length_b   1.000
_cell.length_c   1.000
_cell.angle_alpha   90.00
_cell.angle_beta   90.00
_cell.angle_gamma   90.00
#
_symmetry.space_group_name_H-M   'P 1'
#
loop_
_entity.id
_entity.type
_entity.pdbx_description
1 polymer ?
#
loop_
_entity_poly.entity_id
_entity_poly.type
_entity_poly.pdbx_seq_one_letter_code
_entity_poly.pdbx_strand_id
1 'polypeptide(L)'
;MPGTGYELANHFIEKFELDGVKVVKGKPEENHYDPSERVVCLSPDVFDGKSLTSVAVATHEIGHAIQFAKNEPVTRLRGKYLNKAQTTKNIGIFILMSIPLIGLIFRIPHLAFLTAAVGITTMLVSVLMYV
;
A
#
# COMPACT_ATOMS: atom_id res chain seq x y z
N MET A 1 -1.37 -13.00 27.47
CA MET A 1 -2.34 -12.05 28.05
C MET A 1 -3.72 -12.52 27.62
N PRO A 2 -4.67 -12.75 28.55
CA PRO A 2 -6.07 -12.91 28.17
C PRO A 2 -6.57 -11.52 27.79
N GLY A 3 -6.53 -11.21 26.50
CA GLY A 3 -6.90 -9.91 25.97
C GLY A 3 -7.63 -10.07 24.64
N THR A 4 -8.74 -9.36 24.45
CA THR A 4 -9.32 -9.22 23.10
C THR A 4 -8.44 -8.31 22.24
N GLY A 5 -8.67 -8.27 20.92
CA GLY A 5 -7.98 -7.31 20.05
C GLY A 5 -8.21 -5.86 20.48
N TYR A 6 -9.42 -5.53 20.95
CA TYR A 6 -9.73 -4.22 21.51
C TYR A 6 -8.93 -3.89 22.77
N GLU A 7 -8.87 -4.79 23.75
CA GLU A 7 -8.15 -4.57 25.01
C GLU A 7 -6.66 -4.35 24.75
N LEU A 8 -6.07 -5.11 23.82
CA LEU A 8 -4.68 -4.95 23.43
C LEU A 8 -4.44 -3.63 22.67
N ALA A 9 -5.32 -3.25 21.74
CA ALA A 9 -5.20 -2.00 21.01
C ALA A 9 -5.28 -0.79 21.97
N ASN A 10 -6.24 -0.78 22.91
CA ASN A 10 -6.33 0.26 23.93
C ASN A 10 -5.11 0.30 24.86
N HIS A 11 -4.61 -0.87 25.28
CA HIS A 11 -3.40 -0.93 26.10
C HIS A 11 -2.22 -0.26 25.39
N PHE A 12 -2.10 -0.44 24.08
CA PHE A 12 -1.06 0.22 23.29
C PHE A 12 -1.28 1.72 23.07
N ILE A 13 -2.54 2.17 22.92
CA ILE A 13 -2.86 3.60 22.86
C ILE A 13 -2.38 4.31 24.12
N GLU A 14 -2.69 3.75 25.29
CA GLU A 14 -2.27 4.31 26.58
C GLU A 14 -0.75 4.23 26.74
N LYS A 15 -0.15 3.08 26.44
CA LYS A 15 1.28 2.85 26.63
C LYS A 15 2.18 3.70 25.73
N PHE A 16 1.72 4.03 24.53
CA PHE A 16 2.47 4.83 23.56
C PHE A 16 1.97 6.28 23.45
N GLU A 17 1.10 6.71 24.36
CA GLU A 17 0.59 8.09 24.44
C GLU A 17 0.03 8.57 23.08
N LEU A 18 -0.79 7.73 22.44
CA LEU A 18 -1.32 8.00 21.11
C LEU A 18 -2.52 8.98 21.19
N ASP A 19 -2.20 10.28 21.26
CA ASP A 19 -3.19 11.35 21.43
C ASP A 19 -4.25 11.38 20.32
N GLY A 20 -5.50 11.20 20.75
CA GLY A 20 -6.69 11.27 19.91
C GLY A 20 -6.96 10.01 19.09
N VAL A 21 -6.15 8.94 19.24
CA VAL A 21 -6.43 7.66 18.59
C VAL A 21 -7.57 6.94 19.31
N LYS A 22 -8.53 6.41 18.56
CA LYS A 22 -9.66 5.64 19.10
C LYS A 22 -9.79 4.30 18.39
N VAL A 23 -10.20 3.27 19.14
CA VAL A 23 -10.53 1.96 18.57
C VAL A 23 -12.04 1.85 18.39
N VAL A 24 -12.50 1.50 17.19
CA VAL A 24 -13.91 1.32 16.87
C VAL A 24 -14.16 -0.08 16.29
N LYS A 25 -15.38 -0.57 16.46
CA LYS A 25 -15.83 -1.82 15.85
C LYS A 25 -16.38 -1.52 14.44
N GLY A 26 -15.76 -2.12 13.43
CA GLY A 26 -16.12 -2.00 12.02
C GLY A 26 -17.08 -3.08 11.54
N LYS A 27 -17.19 -3.21 10.21
CA LYS A 27 -17.91 -4.29 9.54
C LYS A 27 -17.09 -5.60 9.55
N PRO A 28 -17.70 -6.74 9.21
CA PRO A 28 -16.97 -7.98 9.01
C PRO A 28 -15.80 -7.79 8.04
N GLU A 29 -14.66 -8.39 8.35
CA GLU A 29 -13.39 -8.31 7.61
C GLU A 29 -12.75 -6.91 7.48
N GLU A 30 -13.36 -5.87 8.05
CA GLU A 30 -12.85 -4.50 8.00
C GLU A 30 -11.86 -4.26 9.14
N ASN A 31 -10.56 -4.37 8.83
CA ASN A 31 -9.48 -4.04 9.76
C ASN A 31 -8.54 -3.03 9.08
N HIS A 32 -8.46 -1.81 9.60
CA HIS A 32 -7.55 -0.78 9.10
C HIS A 32 -7.37 0.35 10.11
N TYR A 33 -6.24 1.05 10.01
CA TYR A 33 -6.04 2.37 10.63
C TYR A 33 -6.28 3.50 9.61
N ASP A 34 -7.13 4.47 9.95
CA ASP A 34 -7.29 5.73 9.20
C ASP A 34 -6.45 6.85 9.86
N PRO A 35 -5.39 7.35 9.20
CA PRO A 35 -4.58 8.46 9.71
C PRO A 35 -5.30 9.81 9.74
N SER A 36 -6.35 9.98 8.93
CA SER A 36 -7.10 11.24 8.80
C SER A 36 -8.00 11.47 10.01
N GLU A 37 -8.75 10.43 10.39
CA GLU A 37 -9.62 10.45 11.57
C GLU A 37 -8.91 9.94 12.84
N ARG A 38 -7.71 9.36 12.70
CA ARG A 38 -6.94 8.70 13.76
C ARG A 38 -7.73 7.56 14.43
N VAL A 39 -8.40 6.75 13.62
CA VAL A 39 -9.24 5.66 14.11
C VAL A 39 -8.66 4.32 13.71
N VAL A 40 -8.54 3.41 14.68
CA VAL A 40 -8.25 1.99 14.46
C VAL A 40 -9.59 1.26 14.37
N CYS A 41 -9.95 0.83 13.16
CA CYS A 41 -11.14 0.06 12.90
C CYS A 41 -10.78 -1.44 12.97
N LEU A 42 -11.47 -2.20 13.83
CA LEU A 42 -11.31 -3.65 13.94
C LEU A 42 -12.64 -4.35 13.63
N SER A 43 -12.57 -5.44 12.87
CA SER A 43 -13.75 -6.24 12.57
C SER A 43 -14.30 -6.87 13.86
N PRO A 44 -15.60 -7.22 13.93
CA PRO A 44 -16.20 -7.75 15.15
C PRO A 44 -15.45 -8.98 15.73
N ASP A 45 -14.98 -9.88 14.84
CA ASP A 45 -14.21 -11.08 15.20
C ASP A 45 -12.82 -10.77 15.77
N VAL A 46 -12.24 -9.63 15.42
CA VAL A 46 -10.95 -9.17 15.93
C VAL A 46 -11.15 -8.34 17.20
N PHE A 47 -12.16 -7.48 17.21
CA PHE A 47 -12.48 -6.57 18.32
C PHE A 47 -12.76 -7.34 19.62
N ASP A 48 -13.66 -8.34 19.58
CA ASP A 48 -14.01 -9.17 20.74
C ASP A 48 -13.24 -10.51 20.78
N GLY A 49 -12.51 -10.84 19.72
CA GLY A 49 -11.86 -12.13 19.59
C GLY A 49 -10.66 -12.29 20.52
N LYS A 50 -10.58 -13.45 21.18
CA LYS A 50 -9.45 -13.87 22.03
C LYS A 50 -8.56 -14.90 21.34
N SER A 51 -8.34 -14.72 20.05
CA SER A 51 -7.50 -15.61 19.24
C SER A 51 -6.13 -14.97 18.97
N LEU A 52 -5.13 -15.80 18.64
CA LEU A 52 -3.82 -15.31 18.19
C LEU A 52 -3.96 -14.39 16.97
N THR A 53 -4.87 -14.74 16.05
CA THR A 53 -5.18 -13.94 14.86
C THR A 53 -5.73 -12.57 15.24
N SER A 54 -6.69 -12.52 16.17
CA SER A 54 -7.28 -11.25 16.64
C SER A 54 -6.21 -10.34 17.25
N VAL A 55 -5.32 -10.90 18.07
CA VAL A 55 -4.20 -10.15 18.66
C VAL A 55 -3.22 -9.68 17.58
N ALA A 56 -2.86 -10.53 16.62
CA ALA A 56 -1.93 -10.18 15.56
C ALA A 56 -2.47 -9.06 14.67
N VAL A 57 -3.75 -9.13 14.27
CA VAL A 57 -4.40 -8.10 13.45
C VAL A 57 -4.51 -6.78 14.24
N ALA A 58 -5.00 -6.82 15.48
CA ALA A 58 -5.07 -5.61 16.31
C ALA A 58 -3.69 -4.97 16.52
N THR A 59 -2.64 -5.78 16.70
CA THR A 59 -1.25 -5.31 16.82
C THR A 59 -0.75 -4.68 15.50
N HIS A 60 -1.11 -5.26 14.35
CA HIS A 60 -0.75 -4.72 13.04
C HIS A 60 -1.36 -3.32 12.83
N GLU A 61 -2.66 -3.17 13.11
CA GLU A 61 -3.36 -1.92 12.89
C GLU A 61 -2.94 -0.82 13.86
N ILE A 62 -2.76 -1.14 15.15
CA ILE A 62 -2.22 -0.16 16.10
C ILE A 62 -0.76 0.20 15.78
N GLY A 63 -0.02 -0.70 15.15
CA GLY A 63 1.32 -0.43 14.63
C GLY A 63 1.33 0.74 13.64
N HIS A 64 0.33 0.82 12.74
CA HIS A 64 0.19 1.96 11.83
C HIS A 64 -0.09 3.27 12.59
N ALA A 65 -0.91 3.21 13.64
CA ALA A 65 -1.16 4.37 14.50
C ALA A 65 0.11 4.86 15.23
N ILE A 66 0.92 3.95 15.75
CA ILE A 66 2.20 4.28 16.40
C ILE A 66 3.17 4.89 15.39
N GLN A 67 3.31 4.29 14.20
CA GLN A 67 4.18 4.82 13.15
C GLN A 67 3.78 6.24 12.73
N PHE A 68 2.46 6.49 12.64
CA PHE A 68 1.91 7.80 12.35
C PHE A 68 2.21 8.80 13.46
N ALA A 69 1.93 8.45 14.73
CA ALA A 69 2.19 9.31 15.88
C ALA A 69 3.69 9.67 16.03
N LYS A 70 4.58 8.71 15.76
CA LYS A 70 6.04 8.91 15.82
C LYS A 70 6.63 9.61 14.59
N ASN A 71 5.81 10.00 13.61
CA ASN A 71 6.25 10.61 12.35
C ASN A 71 7.37 9.81 11.68
N GLU A 72 7.26 8.48 11.67
CA GLU A 72 8.37 7.65 11.19
C GLU A 72 8.70 7.97 9.72
N PRO A 73 10.00 8.09 9.40
CA PRO A 73 10.44 8.51 8.07
C PRO A 73 9.96 7.54 6.99
N VAL A 74 9.80 6.24 7.27
CA VAL A 74 9.29 5.26 6.30
C VAL A 74 7.89 5.62 5.83
N THR A 75 6.99 6.02 6.72
CA THR A 75 5.62 6.46 6.38
C THR A 75 5.63 7.74 5.52
N ARG A 76 6.49 8.70 5.88
CA ARG A 76 6.64 9.97 5.14
C ARG A 76 7.30 9.78 3.75
N LEU A 77 8.31 8.92 3.69
CA LEU A 77 8.99 8.55 2.45
C LEU A 77 8.01 7.81 1.53
N ARG A 78 7.25 6.85 2.06
CA ARG A 78 6.23 6.11 1.31
C ARG A 78 5.22 7.07 0.65
N GLY A 79 4.66 8.01 1.38
CA GLY A 79 3.73 9.02 0.81
C GLY A 79 4.37 9.90 -0.27
N LYS A 80 5.62 10.37 -0.06
CA LYS A 80 6.31 11.27 -1.00
C LYS A 80 6.80 10.54 -2.27
N TYR A 81 7.27 9.31 -2.14
CA TYR A 81 7.88 8.57 -3.24
C TYR A 81 6.88 7.69 -4.01
N LEU A 82 5.81 7.16 -3.39
CA LEU A 82 4.80 6.40 -4.14
C LEU A 82 4.13 7.25 -5.21
N ASN A 83 3.72 8.48 -4.87
CA ASN A 83 3.09 9.37 -5.85
C ASN A 83 4.05 9.70 -7.00
N LYS A 84 5.32 10.00 -6.69
CA LYS A 84 6.34 10.25 -7.72
C LYS A 84 6.62 9.02 -8.59
N ALA A 85 6.72 7.84 -7.99
CA ALA A 85 6.92 6.59 -8.72
C ALA A 85 5.76 6.31 -9.68
N GLN A 86 4.52 6.56 -9.24
CA GLN A 86 3.33 6.39 -10.07
C GLN A 86 3.31 7.38 -11.25
N THR A 87 3.65 8.66 -11.03
CA THR A 87 3.76 9.64 -12.11
C THR A 87 4.87 9.27 -13.11
N THR A 88 6.05 8.88 -12.61
CA THR A 88 7.16 8.44 -13.47
C THR A 88 6.79 7.22 -14.30
N LYS A 89 6.08 6.26 -13.71
CA LYS A 89 5.57 5.08 -14.42
C LYS A 89 4.63 5.47 -15.56
N ASN A 90 3.66 6.35 -15.30
CA ASN A 90 2.71 6.80 -16.31
C ASN A 90 3.40 7.54 -17.47
N ILE A 91 4.38 8.40 -17.16
CA ILE A 91 5.21 9.08 -18.18
C ILE A 91 6.01 8.06 -18.99
N GLY A 92 6.62 7.07 -18.33
CA GLY A 92 7.38 6.01 -19.00
C GLY A 92 6.53 5.19 -19.96
N ILE A 93 5.32 4.80 -19.56
CA ILE A 93 4.36 4.09 -20.42
C ILE A 93 3.97 4.96 -21.62
N PHE A 94 3.69 6.24 -21.39
CA PHE A 94 3.34 7.17 -22.47
C PHE A 94 4.47 7.30 -23.49
N ILE A 95 5.72 7.48 -23.03
CA ILE A 95 6.90 7.53 -23.90
C ILE A 95 7.06 6.23 -24.68
N LEU A 96 6.96 5.07 -24.02
CA LEU A 96 7.12 3.76 -24.66
C LEU A 96 6.06 3.52 -25.74
N MET A 97 4.80 3.90 -25.50
CA MET A 97 3.73 3.85 -26.50
C MET A 97 3.93 4.84 -27.66
N SER A 98 4.56 5.98 -27.39
CA SER A 98 4.77 7.04 -28.39
C SER A 98 5.88 6.72 -29.40
N ILE A 99 6.91 5.97 -28.97
CA ILE A 99 8.08 5.62 -29.80
C ILE A 99 7.72 4.93 -31.14
N PRO A 100 6.88 3.88 -31.19
CA PRO A 100 6.52 3.26 -32.46
C PRO A 100 5.69 4.18 -33.37
N LEU A 101 4.84 5.05 -32.79
CA LEU A 101 4.02 6.01 -33.54
C LEU A 101 4.89 7.11 -34.17
N ILE A 102 5.87 7.64 -33.42
CA ILE A 102 6.85 8.61 -33.91
C ILE A 102 7.71 7.98 -35.01
N GLY A 103 8.18 6.74 -34.83
CA GLY A 103 8.95 6.02 -35.85
C GLY A 103 8.19 5.80 -37.16
N LEU A 104 6.87 5.62 -37.09
CA LEU A 104 5.99 5.52 -38.25
C LEU A 104 5.86 6.86 -39.00
N ILE A 105 5.70 7.98 -38.26
CA ILE A 105 5.55 9.34 -38.82
C ILE A 105 6.83 9.79 -39.55
N PHE A 106 8.00 9.55 -38.95
CA PHE A 106 9.29 9.94 -39.55
C PHE A 106 9.78 8.99 -40.66
N ARG A 107 8.97 8.00 -41.08
CA ARG A 107 9.30 7.01 -42.13
C ARG A 107 10.66 6.33 -41.95
N ILE A 108 10.98 5.94 -40.71
CA ILE A 108 12.13 5.06 -40.40
C ILE A 108 11.56 3.69 -39.97
N PRO A 109 11.00 2.89 -40.92
CA PRO A 109 10.21 1.71 -40.60
C PRO A 109 11.02 0.63 -39.86
N HIS A 110 12.32 0.55 -40.10
CA HIS A 110 13.20 -0.42 -39.44
C HIS A 110 13.39 -0.14 -37.94
N LEU A 111 13.39 1.13 -37.52
CA LEU A 111 13.56 1.51 -36.11
C LEU A 111 12.26 1.33 -35.32
N ALA A 112 11.11 1.60 -35.94
CA ALA A 112 9.79 1.30 -35.38
C ALA A 112 9.58 -0.22 -35.17
N PHE A 113 9.97 -1.04 -36.13
CA PHE A 113 9.84 -2.51 -36.01
C PHE A 113 10.76 -3.09 -34.93
N LEU A 114 12.00 -2.61 -34.86
CA LEU A 114 12.98 -3.03 -33.84
C LEU A 114 12.48 -2.72 -32.42
N THR A 115 12.02 -1.49 -32.20
CA THR A 115 11.52 -1.05 -30.87
C THR A 115 10.25 -1.78 -30.47
N ALA A 116 9.32 -2.03 -31.40
CA ALA A 116 8.12 -2.83 -31.14
C ALA A 116 8.45 -4.28 -30.78
N ALA A 117 9.39 -4.91 -31.51
CA ALA A 117 9.82 -6.28 -31.23
C ALA A 117 10.50 -6.43 -29.87
N VAL A 118 11.36 -5.47 -29.48
CA VAL A 118 12.01 -5.42 -28.16
C VAL A 118 10.98 -5.18 -27.05
N GLY A 119 9.99 -4.33 -27.28
CA GLY A 119 8.89 -4.08 -26.33
C GLY A 119 8.04 -5.33 -26.08
N ILE A 120 7.66 -6.05 -27.14
CA ILE A 120 6.86 -7.28 -27.03
C ILE A 120 7.64 -8.38 -26.30
N THR A 121 8.92 -8.57 -26.62
CA THR A 121 9.75 -9.59 -25.96
C THR A 121 9.95 -9.31 -24.48
N THR A 122 10.23 -8.06 -24.11
CA THR A 122 10.36 -7.68 -22.69
C THR A 122 9.05 -7.82 -21.93
N MET A 123 7.90 -7.51 -22.54
CA MET A 123 6.58 -7.78 -21.95
C MET A 123 6.33 -9.28 -21.76
N LEU A 124 6.63 -10.12 -22.75
CA LEU A 124 6.46 -11.58 -22.65
C LEU A 124 7.34 -12.19 -21.54
N VAL A 125 8.60 -11.75 -21.45
CA VAL A 125 9.50 -12.16 -20.37
C VAL A 125 8.95 -11.72 -19.02
N SER A 126 8.44 -10.48 -18.91
CA SER A 126 7.83 -10.01 -17.66
C SER A 126 6.62 -10.84 -17.27
N VAL A 127 5.73 -11.21 -18.20
CA VAL A 127 4.57 -12.06 -17.91
C VAL A 127 5.01 -13.44 -17.42
N LEU A 128 6.02 -14.05 -18.05
CA LEU A 128 6.57 -15.34 -17.63
C LEU A 128 7.25 -15.32 -16.26
N MET A 129 7.78 -14.18 -15.82
CA MET A 129 8.37 -14.06 -14.48
C MET A 129 7.32 -13.95 -13.36
N TYR A 130 6.06 -13.65 -13.69
CA TYR A 130 4.95 -13.52 -12.74
C TYR A 130 4.03 -14.76 -12.71
N VAL A 131 4.27 -15.77 -13.56
CA VAL A 131 3.60 -17.08 -13.55
C VAL A 131 4.52 -18.10 -12.89
#